data_AF-A0A243RTC8-F1
#
_entry.id   AF-A0A243RTC8-F1
#
_cell.length_a   1.000
_cell.length_b   1.000
_cell.length_c   1.000
_cell.angle_alpha   90.00
_cell.angle_beta   90.00
_cell.angle_gamma   90.00
#
_symmetry.space_group_name_H-M   'P 1'
#
loop_
_entity.id
_entity.type
_entity.pdbx_description
1 polymer ?
#
loop_
_entity_poly.entity_id
_entity_poly.type
_entity_poly.pdbx_seq_one_letter_code
_entity_poly.pdbx_strand_id
1 'polypeptide(L)'
;VALLAASGVGRLCVVDPGTARPGDVVPGGLTWAEVGMSRQDGAVAVARALAPEVTAWTGDGAPQLADGARRPDLAILAPVEPLDGLLVGELVAWKVPHLLVTAFEGSGSVGPMVLPGQSTCLQCLDLIRRDRDPGWPVVSARLGGFPAGEIACGTVMSTLVAAVATGHALALLDGGEPSVTNGTMDVLPDWRWKRRSWSVHPQCRCFRNDMGSLTMVASATCC
;
A
#
# COMPACT_ATOMS: atom_id res chain seq x y z
N VAL A 1 1.43 -5.15 10.01
CA VAL A 1 2.41 -6.26 10.15
C VAL A 1 1.93 -7.28 11.18
N ALA A 2 1.84 -6.91 12.46
CA ALA A 2 1.42 -7.81 13.53
C ALA A 2 0.13 -8.61 13.25
N LEU A 3 -0.93 -7.93 12.79
CA LEU A 3 -2.20 -8.59 12.45
C LEU A 3 -2.07 -9.61 11.32
N LEU A 4 -1.24 -9.36 10.31
CA LEU A 4 -0.98 -10.31 9.22
C LEU A 4 -0.22 -11.54 9.75
N ALA A 5 0.80 -11.31 10.58
CA ALA A 5 1.59 -12.39 11.19
C ALA A 5 0.69 -13.29 12.06
N ALA A 6 -0.09 -12.68 12.95
CA ALA A 6 -1.04 -13.39 13.81
C ALA A 6 -2.19 -14.08 13.03
N SER A 7 -2.43 -13.67 11.78
CA SER A 7 -3.42 -14.30 10.89
C SER A 7 -2.82 -15.41 10.01
N GLY A 8 -1.56 -15.80 10.23
CA GLY A 8 -0.93 -16.91 9.52
C GLY A 8 -0.30 -16.55 8.16
N VAL A 9 -0.12 -15.26 7.85
CA VAL A 9 0.62 -14.86 6.64
C VAL A 9 2.09 -15.24 6.83
N GLY A 10 2.54 -16.29 6.14
CA GLY A 10 3.84 -16.92 6.42
C GLY A 10 5.09 -16.14 5.98
N ARG A 11 4.96 -15.15 5.09
CA ARG A 11 6.10 -14.34 4.61
C ARG A 11 5.75 -12.86 4.62
N LEU A 12 6.54 -12.06 5.33
CA LEU A 12 6.32 -10.62 5.49
C LEU A 12 7.62 -9.85 5.22
N CYS A 13 7.58 -8.99 4.19
CA CYS A 13 8.62 -7.99 3.98
C CYS A 13 8.13 -6.65 4.50
N VAL A 14 8.92 -5.96 5.33
CA VAL A 14 8.58 -4.63 5.86
C VAL A 14 9.58 -3.60 5.33
N VAL A 15 9.06 -2.52 4.75
CA VAL A 15 9.88 -1.41 4.23
C VAL A 15 9.42 -0.13 4.90
N ASP A 16 10.20 0.32 5.88
CA ASP A 16 10.04 1.60 6.56
C ASP A 16 11.36 1.93 7.29
N PRO A 17 12.28 2.66 6.65
CA PRO A 17 13.56 3.00 7.25
C PRO A 17 13.44 4.09 8.34
N GLY A 18 12.25 4.66 8.56
CA GLY A 18 12.02 5.66 9.58
C GLY A 18 12.33 5.14 10.98
N THR A 19 12.70 6.03 11.90
CA THR A 19 12.96 5.66 13.30
C THR A 19 11.65 5.54 14.07
N ALA A 20 11.49 4.48 14.85
CA ALA A 20 10.37 4.29 15.76
C ALA A 20 10.42 5.32 16.89
N ARG A 21 9.38 6.16 16.96
CA ARG A 21 9.20 7.23 17.94
C ARG A 21 8.18 6.80 19.00
N PRO A 22 8.12 7.48 20.16
CA PRO A 22 7.07 7.24 21.16
C PRO A 22 5.64 7.28 20.61
N GLY A 23 5.38 8.12 19.59
CA GLY A 23 4.07 8.22 18.93
C GLY A 23 3.71 7.03 18.05
N ASP A 24 4.66 6.14 17.73
CA ASP A 24 4.43 4.94 16.92
C ASP A 24 3.99 3.74 17.77
N VAL A 25 4.02 3.87 19.11
CA VAL A 25 3.60 2.82 20.03
C VAL A 25 2.08 2.62 19.93
N VAL A 26 1.66 1.40 19.61
CA VAL A 26 0.25 1.06 19.43
C VAL A 26 -0.07 -0.34 19.98
N PRO A 27 -1.31 -0.58 20.45
CA PRO A 27 -1.73 -1.91 20.86
C PRO A 27 -1.54 -2.94 19.74
N GLY A 28 -0.82 -4.02 20.05
CA GLY A 28 -0.54 -5.08 19.08
C GLY A 28 0.40 -4.68 17.95
N GLY A 29 1.09 -3.54 18.03
CA GLY A 29 2.13 -3.13 17.08
C GLY A 29 3.46 -2.90 17.77
N LEU A 30 4.16 -1.81 17.40
CA LEU A 30 5.40 -1.40 18.07
C LEU A 30 5.11 -1.08 19.55
N THR A 31 6.06 -1.46 20.41
CA THR A 31 6.03 -1.22 21.84
C THR A 31 7.18 -0.30 22.26
N TRP A 32 7.26 0.02 23.55
CA TRP A 32 8.40 0.75 24.10
C TRP A 32 9.74 0.03 23.92
N ALA A 33 9.75 -1.28 23.71
CA ALA A 33 10.97 -2.04 23.45
C ALA A 33 11.60 -1.69 22.09
N GLU A 34 10.80 -1.29 21.10
CA GLU A 34 11.26 -0.96 19.75
C GLU A 34 11.56 0.53 19.54
N VAL A 35 11.23 1.40 20.49
CA VAL A 35 11.48 2.84 20.37
C VAL A 35 12.98 3.11 20.21
N GLY A 36 13.34 3.88 19.18
CA GLY A 36 14.73 4.15 18.80
C GLY A 36 15.31 3.20 17.75
N MET A 37 14.67 2.06 17.47
CA MET A 37 15.01 1.20 16.34
C MET A 37 14.49 1.81 15.02
N SER A 38 14.86 1.21 13.87
CA SER A 38 14.09 1.45 12.64
C SER A 38 12.69 0.83 12.79
N ARG A 39 11.68 1.45 12.19
CA ARG A 39 10.29 0.97 12.21
C ARG A 39 10.18 -0.40 11.55
N GLN A 40 10.94 -0.65 10.48
CA GLN A 40 11.02 -1.96 9.84
C GLN A 40 11.62 -3.05 10.73
N ASP A 41 12.72 -2.78 11.45
CA ASP A 41 13.31 -3.75 12.37
C ASP A 41 12.37 -4.05 13.54
N GLY A 42 11.77 -3.01 14.12
CA GLY A 42 10.78 -3.15 15.18
C GLY A 42 9.57 -3.97 14.73
N ALA A 43 9.04 -3.71 13.53
CA ALA A 43 7.91 -4.45 12.99
C ALA A 43 8.25 -5.92 12.72
N VAL A 44 9.45 -6.23 12.25
CA VAL A 44 9.94 -7.61 12.08
C VAL A 44 10.10 -8.31 13.44
N ALA A 45 10.63 -7.61 14.45
CA ALA A 45 10.74 -8.14 15.81
C ALA A 45 9.35 -8.48 16.39
N VAL A 46 8.39 -7.56 16.26
CA VAL A 46 7.00 -7.77 16.71
C VAL A 46 6.35 -8.95 15.96
N ALA A 47 6.52 -9.06 14.64
CA ALA A 47 5.97 -10.17 13.86
C ALA A 47 6.48 -11.53 14.37
N ARG A 48 7.80 -11.66 14.54
CA ARG A 48 8.44 -12.89 15.02
C ARG A 48 8.08 -13.23 16.47
N ALA A 49 7.87 -12.21 17.31
CA ALA A 49 7.42 -12.41 18.68
C ALA A 49 5.97 -12.93 18.75
N LEU A 50 5.10 -12.49 17.84
CA LEU A 50 3.70 -12.91 17.78
C LEU A 50 3.50 -14.26 17.09
N ALA A 51 4.29 -14.56 16.06
CA ALA A 51 4.18 -15.76 15.24
C ALA A 51 5.59 -16.29 14.91
N PRO A 52 6.20 -17.15 15.74
CA PRO A 52 7.58 -17.62 15.57
C PRO A 52 7.84 -18.34 14.23
N GLU A 53 6.81 -18.90 13.61
CA GLU A 53 6.84 -19.56 12.31
C GLU A 53 6.88 -18.59 11.13
N VAL A 54 6.61 -17.29 11.34
CA VAL A 54 6.61 -16.29 10.27
C VAL A 54 8.02 -16.02 9.77
N THR A 55 8.20 -16.07 8.45
CA THR A 55 9.40 -15.56 7.82
C THR A 55 9.23 -14.06 7.58
N ALA A 56 9.69 -13.22 8.52
CA ALA A 56 9.67 -11.77 8.38
C ALA A 56 11.08 -11.19 8.15
N TRP A 57 11.22 -10.19 7.28
CA TRP A 57 12.49 -9.50 6.99
C TRP A 57 12.28 -8.03 6.56
N THR A 58 13.34 -7.23 6.57
CA THR A 58 13.32 -5.82 6.17
C THR A 58 13.59 -5.63 4.67
N GLY A 59 13.18 -4.49 4.13
CA GLY A 59 13.39 -4.08 2.73
C GLY A 59 14.85 -4.08 2.29
N ASP A 60 15.78 -3.81 3.20
CA ASP A 60 17.22 -3.74 2.93
C ASP A 60 17.80 -5.10 2.48
N GLY A 61 17.11 -6.19 2.82
CA GLY A 61 17.39 -7.55 2.35
C GLY A 61 16.32 -8.10 1.39
N ALA A 62 15.35 -7.27 0.99
CA ALA A 62 14.35 -7.67 0.02
C ALA A 62 14.97 -7.62 -1.38
N PRO A 63 15.00 -8.73 -2.10
CA PRO A 63 15.49 -8.71 -3.46
C PRO A 63 14.61 -7.76 -4.28
N GLN A 64 15.25 -6.87 -5.04
CA GLN A 64 14.52 -5.90 -5.85
C GLN A 64 13.67 -6.68 -6.85
N LEU A 65 12.47 -6.18 -7.18
CA LEU A 65 11.62 -6.80 -8.21
C LEU A 65 12.38 -7.00 -9.54
N ALA A 66 13.39 -6.16 -9.79
CA ALA A 66 14.33 -6.26 -10.89
C ALA A 66 15.28 -7.47 -10.84
N ASP A 67 15.61 -8.00 -9.66
CA ASP A 67 16.60 -9.07 -9.45
C ASP A 67 16.04 -10.49 -9.64
N GLY A 68 14.85 -10.61 -10.25
CA GLY A 68 14.20 -11.92 -10.48
C GLY A 68 13.65 -12.57 -9.22
N ALA A 69 13.52 -11.80 -8.14
CA ALA A 69 12.86 -12.29 -6.95
C ALA A 69 11.39 -12.60 -7.13
N ARG A 70 10.91 -13.55 -6.31
CA ARG A 70 9.49 -13.87 -6.25
C ARG A 70 8.70 -12.60 -5.90
N ARG A 71 7.81 -12.20 -6.81
CA ARG A 71 6.88 -11.09 -6.62
C ARG A 71 6.03 -11.36 -5.37
N PRO A 72 5.74 -10.33 -4.55
CA PRO A 72 4.82 -10.50 -3.43
C PRO A 72 3.41 -10.78 -3.98
N ASP A 73 2.67 -11.62 -3.26
CA ASP A 73 1.28 -11.94 -3.60
C ASP A 73 0.36 -10.71 -3.38
N LEU A 74 0.76 -9.79 -2.49
CA LEU A 74 0.12 -8.50 -2.23
C LEU A 74 1.14 -7.51 -1.63
N ALA A 75 1.10 -6.25 -2.07
CA ALA A 75 1.74 -5.12 -1.39
C ALA A 75 0.71 -4.26 -0.64
N ILE A 76 1.02 -3.82 0.59
CA ILE A 76 0.16 -2.88 1.32
C ILE A 76 0.92 -1.57 1.46
N LEU A 77 0.39 -0.52 0.84
CA LEU A 77 0.94 0.82 0.87
C LEU A 77 0.29 1.59 2.01
N ALA A 78 1.06 1.87 3.06
CA ALA A 78 0.63 2.68 4.21
C ALA A 78 1.50 3.94 4.33
N PRO A 79 1.47 4.84 3.34
CA PRO A 79 2.32 6.02 3.31
C PRO A 79 2.01 6.96 4.49
N VAL A 80 3.05 7.42 5.17
CA VAL A 80 3.02 8.58 6.10
C VAL A 80 3.53 9.86 5.45
N GLU A 81 4.13 9.73 4.26
CA GLU A 81 4.63 10.80 3.40
C GLU A 81 3.99 10.65 1.99
N PRO A 82 4.09 11.66 1.11
CA PRO A 82 3.59 11.53 -0.26
C PRO A 82 4.04 10.22 -0.93
N LEU A 83 3.09 9.55 -1.57
CA LEU A 83 3.33 8.25 -2.17
C LEU A 83 4.35 8.37 -3.31
N ASP A 84 5.36 7.50 -3.30
CA ASP A 84 6.34 7.43 -4.37
C ASP A 84 5.70 6.89 -5.67
N GLY A 85 5.57 7.77 -6.65
CA GLY A 85 5.01 7.43 -7.96
C GLY A 85 5.83 6.40 -8.73
N LEU A 86 7.14 6.30 -8.48
CA LEU A 86 7.99 5.29 -9.10
C LEU A 86 7.61 3.89 -8.59
N LEU A 87 7.55 3.72 -7.26
CA LEU A 87 7.11 2.47 -6.63
C LEU A 87 5.73 2.03 -7.13
N VAL A 88 4.76 2.95 -7.19
CA VAL A 88 3.42 2.65 -7.71
C VAL A 88 3.47 2.21 -9.17
N GLY A 89 4.26 2.90 -10.00
CA GLY A 89 4.48 2.54 -11.39
C GLY A 89 5.07 1.14 -11.56
N GLU A 90 6.06 0.79 -10.72
CA GLU A 90 6.65 -0.54 -10.68
C GLU A 90 5.62 -1.61 -10.28
N LEU A 91 4.85 -1.41 -9.21
CA LEU A 91 3.82 -2.36 -8.80
C LEU A 91 2.82 -2.65 -9.92
N VAL A 92 2.42 -1.62 -10.67
CA VAL A 92 1.57 -1.78 -11.86
C VAL A 92 2.29 -2.55 -12.98
N ALA A 93 3.53 -2.17 -13.30
CA ALA A 93 4.32 -2.81 -14.37
C ALA A 93 4.61 -4.30 -14.09
N TRP A 94 4.91 -4.62 -12.83
CA TRP A 94 5.16 -5.98 -12.35
C TRP A 94 3.87 -6.74 -12.01
N LYS A 95 2.69 -6.20 -12.33
CA LYS A 95 1.37 -6.82 -12.08
C LYS A 95 1.20 -7.28 -10.62
N VAL A 96 1.75 -6.53 -9.66
CA VAL A 96 1.65 -6.81 -8.22
C VAL A 96 0.35 -6.22 -7.68
N PRO A 97 -0.57 -7.03 -7.11
CA PRO A 97 -1.72 -6.53 -6.39
C PRO A 97 -1.28 -5.61 -5.25
N HIS A 98 -1.93 -4.45 -5.10
CA HIS A 98 -1.57 -3.53 -4.05
C HIS A 98 -2.76 -2.82 -3.42
N LEU A 99 -2.76 -2.70 -2.09
CA LEU A 99 -3.78 -2.03 -1.31
C LEU A 99 -3.25 -0.70 -0.78
N LEU A 100 -3.90 0.41 -1.13
CA LEU A 100 -3.62 1.70 -0.49
C LEU A 100 -4.37 1.81 0.84
N VAL A 101 -3.67 2.27 1.86
CA VAL A 101 -4.19 2.47 3.21
C VAL A 101 -3.69 3.82 3.71
N THR A 102 -4.59 4.67 4.17
CA THR A 102 -4.20 5.92 4.82
C THR A 102 -4.96 6.11 6.12
N ALA A 103 -4.27 6.58 7.15
CA ALA A 103 -4.87 6.95 8.41
C ALA A 103 -4.35 8.34 8.78
N PHE A 104 -5.28 9.24 9.08
CA PHE A 104 -5.03 10.63 9.44
C PHE A 104 -5.68 10.92 10.79
N GLU A 105 -5.48 12.12 11.31
CA GLU A 105 -6.24 12.58 12.46
C GLU A 105 -7.74 12.59 12.11
N GLY A 106 -8.53 11.81 12.86
CA GLY A 106 -9.98 11.72 12.70
C GLY A 106 -10.49 11.03 11.43
N SER A 107 -9.66 10.55 10.50
CA SER A 107 -10.20 9.80 9.35
C SER A 107 -9.25 8.72 8.84
N GLY A 108 -9.83 7.71 8.22
CA GLY A 108 -9.11 6.59 7.64
C GLY A 108 -9.69 6.20 6.30
N SER A 109 -8.86 5.64 5.43
CA SER A 109 -9.29 5.10 4.13
C SER A 109 -8.55 3.79 3.87
N VAL A 110 -9.31 2.77 3.48
CA VAL A 110 -8.77 1.51 2.97
C VAL A 110 -9.26 1.33 1.55
N GLY A 111 -8.32 1.22 0.63
CA GLY A 111 -8.56 1.08 -0.79
C GLY A 111 -7.98 2.22 -1.62
N PRO A 112 -7.96 2.05 -2.94
CA PRO A 112 -8.44 0.85 -3.64
C PRO A 112 -7.48 -0.33 -3.46
N MET A 113 -8.04 -1.54 -3.55
CA MET A 113 -7.28 -2.76 -3.84
C MET A 113 -7.06 -2.82 -5.34
N VAL A 114 -5.86 -2.46 -5.77
CA VAL A 114 -5.49 -2.41 -7.17
C VAL A 114 -5.08 -3.80 -7.64
N LEU A 115 -5.80 -4.31 -8.62
CA LEU A 115 -5.44 -5.49 -9.41
C LEU A 115 -5.01 -4.96 -10.79
N PRO A 116 -3.68 -4.87 -11.07
CA PRO A 116 -3.20 -4.24 -12.29
C PRO A 116 -3.82 -4.84 -13.56
N GLY A 117 -4.41 -3.98 -14.40
CA GLY A 117 -5.12 -4.38 -15.63
C GLY A 117 -6.54 -4.90 -15.42
N GLN A 118 -7.05 -4.97 -14.18
CA GLN A 118 -8.37 -5.51 -13.86
C GLN A 118 -9.22 -4.56 -13.00
N SER A 119 -8.61 -3.68 -12.21
CA SER A 119 -9.33 -2.71 -11.37
C SER A 119 -8.83 -1.28 -11.53
N THR A 120 -9.51 -0.33 -10.88
CA THR A 120 -9.08 1.06 -10.82
C THR A 120 -7.74 1.22 -10.10
N CYS A 121 -6.74 1.77 -10.79
CA CYS A 121 -5.44 2.06 -10.20
C CYS A 121 -5.41 3.44 -9.51
N LEU A 122 -4.31 3.72 -8.79
CA LEU A 122 -4.13 5.02 -8.10
C LEU A 122 -4.11 6.21 -9.07
N GLN A 123 -3.56 6.05 -10.28
CA GLN A 123 -3.61 7.09 -11.31
C GLN A 123 -5.05 7.39 -11.77
N CYS A 124 -5.95 6.41 -11.80
CA CYS A 124 -7.37 6.68 -12.06
C CYS A 124 -7.95 7.60 -10.99
N LEU A 125 -7.64 7.33 -9.72
CA LEU A 125 -8.11 8.15 -8.60
C LEU A 125 -7.58 9.58 -8.67
N ASP A 126 -6.30 9.77 -9.00
CA ASP A 126 -5.72 11.11 -9.13
C ASP A 126 -6.32 11.89 -10.31
N LEU A 127 -6.61 11.22 -11.43
CA LEU A 127 -7.32 11.84 -12.55
C LEU A 127 -8.77 12.21 -12.17
N ILE A 128 -9.50 11.32 -11.47
CA ILE A 128 -10.85 11.61 -10.97
C ILE A 128 -10.83 12.79 -9.97
N ARG A 129 -9.81 12.86 -9.10
CA ARG A 129 -9.63 13.98 -8.16
C ARG A 129 -9.39 15.28 -8.91
N ARG A 130 -8.49 15.27 -9.90
CA ARG A 130 -8.22 16.44 -10.76
C ARG A 130 -9.48 16.91 -11.49
N ASP A 131 -10.28 15.99 -12.01
CA ASP A 131 -11.49 16.36 -12.76
C ASP A 131 -12.59 16.92 -11.83
N ARG A 132 -12.63 16.49 -10.55
CA ARG A 132 -13.56 17.02 -9.54
C ARG A 132 -13.10 18.34 -8.93
N ASP A 133 -11.80 18.51 -8.75
CA ASP A 133 -11.18 19.71 -8.22
C ASP A 133 -10.02 20.13 -9.14
N PRO A 134 -10.30 21.01 -10.13
CA PRO A 134 -9.28 21.49 -11.05
C PRO A 134 -8.12 22.23 -10.37
N GLY A 135 -8.33 22.73 -9.13
CA GLY A 135 -7.27 23.34 -8.32
C GLY A 135 -6.37 22.33 -7.62
N TRP A 136 -6.80 21.07 -7.52
CA TRP A 136 -6.10 19.99 -6.83
C TRP A 136 -4.64 19.82 -7.25
N PRO A 137 -4.24 19.88 -8.53
CA PRO A 137 -2.84 19.75 -8.92
C PRO A 137 -1.93 20.82 -8.31
N VAL A 138 -2.44 22.05 -8.14
CA VAL A 138 -1.69 23.14 -7.51
C VAL A 138 -1.57 22.89 -6.01
N VAL A 139 -2.64 22.41 -5.38
CA VAL A 139 -2.66 22.07 -3.95
C VAL A 139 -1.75 20.88 -3.67
N SER A 140 -1.83 19.80 -4.45
CA SER A 140 -0.99 18.62 -4.27
C SER A 140 0.49 18.96 -4.48
N ALA A 141 0.84 19.77 -5.49
CA ALA A 141 2.20 20.22 -5.71
C ALA A 141 2.74 21.07 -4.53
N ARG A 142 1.88 21.90 -3.91
CA ARG A 142 2.24 22.67 -2.70
C ARG A 142 2.39 21.79 -1.46
N LEU A 143 1.60 20.72 -1.35
CA LEU A 143 1.63 19.76 -0.25
C LEU A 143 2.68 18.64 -0.45
N GLY A 144 3.38 18.63 -1.59
CA GLY A 144 4.34 17.58 -1.94
C GLY A 144 3.72 16.27 -2.44
N GLY A 145 2.40 16.17 -2.50
CA GLY A 145 1.65 15.01 -2.99
C GLY A 145 0.57 14.54 -2.02
N PHE A 146 0.12 13.29 -2.18
CA PHE A 146 -0.85 12.64 -1.29
C PHE A 146 -0.27 11.33 -0.75
N PRO A 147 -0.40 11.04 0.56
CA PRO A 147 -0.88 11.92 1.63
C PRO A 147 0.01 13.15 1.85
N ALA A 148 -0.52 14.21 2.47
CA ALA A 148 0.17 15.49 2.66
C ALA A 148 1.25 15.49 3.77
N GLY A 149 1.88 14.34 4.04
CA GLY A 149 2.87 14.18 5.13
C GLY A 149 2.27 13.70 6.46
N GLU A 150 3.15 13.56 7.46
CA GLU A 150 2.86 12.98 8.78
C GLU A 150 1.83 13.84 9.52
N ILE A 151 0.56 13.40 9.51
CA ILE A 151 -0.50 13.95 10.33
C ILE A 151 -0.61 13.03 11.55
N ALA A 152 -0.64 13.59 12.76
CA ALA A 152 -0.78 12.83 14.00
C ALA A 152 -2.03 11.94 13.93
N CYS A 153 -1.85 10.64 13.72
CA CYS A 153 -2.97 9.72 13.65
C CYS A 153 -3.32 9.26 15.06
N GLY A 154 -4.61 9.33 15.43
CA GLY A 154 -5.07 8.74 16.67
C GLY A 154 -4.92 7.22 16.65
N THR A 155 -4.35 6.63 17.71
CA THR A 155 -4.10 5.19 17.86
C THR A 155 -5.33 4.32 17.54
N VAL A 156 -6.52 4.78 17.90
CA VAL A 156 -7.78 4.05 17.62
C VAL A 156 -8.04 3.98 16.10
N MET A 157 -7.84 5.09 15.38
CA MET A 157 -8.05 5.15 13.94
C MET A 157 -7.01 4.30 13.20
N SER A 158 -5.73 4.40 13.55
CA SER A 158 -4.68 3.59 12.93
C SER A 158 -4.89 2.09 13.17
N THR A 159 -5.29 1.70 14.39
CA THR A 159 -5.62 0.30 14.73
C THR A 159 -6.82 -0.20 13.92
N LEU A 160 -7.89 0.59 13.83
CA LEU A 160 -9.08 0.25 13.04
C LEU A 160 -8.74 0.06 11.56
N VAL A 161 -8.03 1.03 10.98
CA VAL A 161 -7.63 1.01 9.57
C VAL A 161 -6.71 -0.19 9.29
N ALA A 162 -5.77 -0.49 10.18
CA ALA A 162 -4.90 -1.67 10.06
C ALA A 162 -5.70 -2.99 10.10
N ALA A 163 -6.72 -3.08 10.96
CA ALA A 163 -7.60 -4.25 11.04
C ALA A 163 -8.41 -4.45 9.75
N VAL A 164 -9.01 -3.37 9.23
CA VAL A 164 -9.79 -3.40 7.99
C VAL A 164 -8.91 -3.75 6.79
N ALA A 165 -7.72 -3.15 6.71
CA ALA A 165 -6.73 -3.45 5.69
C ALA A 165 -6.31 -4.92 5.73
N THR A 166 -6.07 -5.46 6.93
CA THR A 166 -5.75 -6.89 7.12
C THR A 166 -6.90 -7.77 6.63
N GLY A 167 -8.15 -7.45 6.97
CA GLY A 167 -9.31 -8.21 6.48
C GLY A 167 -9.42 -8.24 4.95
N HIS A 168 -9.16 -7.12 4.28
CA HIS A 168 -9.12 -7.07 2.81
C HIS A 168 -7.90 -7.77 2.21
N ALA A 169 -6.75 -7.73 2.89
CA ALA A 169 -5.57 -8.47 2.47
C ALA A 169 -5.81 -9.98 2.52
N LEU A 170 -6.33 -10.50 3.64
CA LEU A 170 -6.65 -11.91 3.81
C LEU A 170 -7.71 -12.36 2.78
N ALA A 171 -8.77 -11.57 2.59
CA ALA A 171 -9.79 -11.88 1.59
C ALA A 171 -9.21 -12.06 0.18
N LEU A 172 -8.18 -11.26 -0.20
CA LEU A 172 -7.49 -11.44 -1.48
C LEU A 172 -6.61 -12.70 -1.48
N LEU A 173 -5.82 -12.91 -0.42
CA LEU A 173 -4.90 -14.04 -0.30
C LEU A 173 -5.64 -15.38 -0.28
N ASP A 174 -6.87 -15.40 0.24
CA ASP A 174 -7.78 -16.55 0.22
C ASP A 174 -8.48 -16.76 -1.14
N GLY A 175 -8.20 -15.92 -2.15
CA GLY A 175 -8.76 -16.00 -3.50
C GLY A 175 -10.13 -15.34 -3.67
N GLY A 176 -10.61 -14.60 -2.67
CA GLY A 176 -11.83 -13.79 -2.76
C GLY A 176 -11.61 -12.45 -3.46
N GLU A 177 -12.71 -11.72 -3.67
CA GLU A 177 -12.67 -10.34 -4.20
C GLU A 177 -12.89 -9.34 -3.05
N PRO A 178 -11.84 -8.59 -2.62
CA PRO A 178 -12.01 -7.56 -1.62
C PRO A 178 -12.98 -6.50 -2.12
N SER A 179 -13.92 -6.11 -1.26
CA SER A 179 -14.92 -5.11 -1.62
C SER A 179 -14.34 -3.74 -2.00
N VAL A 180 -13.07 -3.47 -1.68
CA VAL A 180 -12.34 -2.25 -2.00
C VAL A 180 -11.59 -2.32 -3.35
N THR A 181 -11.80 -3.36 -4.17
CA THR A 181 -11.10 -3.53 -5.47
C THR A 181 -11.34 -2.39 -6.46
N ASN A 182 -12.60 -1.94 -6.58
CA ASN A 182 -12.98 -0.76 -7.36
C ASN A 182 -13.57 0.31 -6.44
N GLY A 183 -13.00 0.49 -5.24
CA GLY A 183 -13.59 1.38 -4.25
C GLY A 183 -12.68 1.70 -3.07
N THR A 184 -13.05 2.71 -2.30
CA THR A 184 -12.47 2.97 -0.99
C THR A 184 -13.53 2.75 0.09
N MET A 185 -13.07 2.28 1.25
CA MET A 185 -13.84 2.27 2.47
C MET A 185 -13.25 3.32 3.41
N ASP A 186 -14.01 4.38 3.67
CA ASP A 186 -13.55 5.50 4.48
C ASP A 186 -14.27 5.51 5.82
N VAL A 187 -13.51 5.78 6.89
CA VAL A 187 -14.03 6.10 8.22
C VAL A 187 -13.90 7.61 8.41
N LEU A 188 -15.01 8.28 8.66
CA LEU A 188 -15.09 9.73 8.83
C LEU A 188 -14.84 10.14 10.31
N PRO A 189 -14.58 11.44 10.59
CA PRO A 189 -14.36 11.94 11.96
C PRO A 189 -15.49 11.69 12.96
N ASP A 190 -16.70 11.50 12.48
CA ASP A 190 -17.86 11.15 13.27
C ASP A 190 -18.11 9.62 13.34
N TRP A 191 -17.08 8.82 13.02
CA TRP A 191 -17.08 7.36 13.01
C TRP A 191 -18.08 6.72 12.05
N ARG A 192 -18.62 7.48 11.09
CA ARG A 192 -19.44 6.92 10.02
C ARG A 192 -18.57 6.28 8.95
N TRP A 193 -19.08 5.19 8.41
CA TRP A 193 -18.48 4.47 7.30
C TRP A 193 -19.04 4.98 5.98
N LYS A 194 -18.15 5.23 5.03
CA LYS A 194 -18.51 5.60 3.67
C LYS A 194 -17.74 4.76 2.68
N ARG A 195 -18.47 3.94 1.93
CA ARG A 195 -17.93 3.27 0.75
C ARG A 195 -18.05 4.22 -0.45
N ARG A 196 -16.97 4.34 -1.23
CA ARG A 196 -16.99 4.99 -2.54
C ARG A 196 -16.57 3.97 -3.59
N SER A 197 -17.27 3.95 -4.71
CA SER A 197 -16.88 3.16 -5.87
C SER A 197 -16.21 4.06 -6.89
N TRP A 198 -15.24 3.50 -7.60
CA TRP A 198 -14.43 4.15 -8.61
C TRP A 198 -14.58 3.42 -9.93
N SER A 199 -14.61 4.17 -11.03
CA SER A 199 -14.52 3.63 -12.37
C SER A 199 -13.14 3.90 -12.97
N VAL A 200 -12.79 3.11 -13.98
CA VAL A 200 -11.56 3.34 -14.75
C VAL A 200 -11.66 4.70 -15.41
N HIS A 201 -10.68 5.56 -15.17
CA HIS A 201 -10.69 6.88 -15.77
C HIS A 201 -10.37 6.79 -17.27
N PRO A 202 -11.11 7.45 -18.17
CA PRO A 202 -10.92 7.33 -19.63
C PRO A 202 -9.53 7.73 -20.13
N GLN A 203 -8.86 8.65 -19.44
CA GLN A 203 -7.50 9.08 -19.77
C GLN A 203 -6.41 8.21 -19.14
N CYS A 204 -6.76 7.27 -18.25
CA CYS A 204 -5.78 6.38 -17.64
C CYS A 204 -5.39 5.27 -18.62
N ARG A 205 -4.12 4.88 -18.60
CA ARG A 205 -3.57 3.81 -19.45
C ARG A 205 -3.45 2.47 -18.72
N CYS A 206 -4.00 2.31 -17.52
CA CYS A 206 -3.81 1.11 -16.70
C CYS A 206 -4.39 -0.18 -17.31
N PHE A 207 -5.40 -0.10 -18.17
CA PHE A 207 -5.93 -1.25 -18.93
C PHE A 207 -5.29 -1.38 -20.33
N ARG A 208 -4.48 -0.41 -20.74
CA ARG A 208 -3.78 -0.41 -22.03
C ARG A 208 -2.36 -0.94 -21.90
N ASN A 209 -1.86 -1.06 -20.67
CA ASN A 209 -0.51 -1.50 -20.37
C ASN A 209 -0.43 -3.04 -20.31
N ASP A 210 -0.82 -3.70 -21.38
CA ASP A 210 -0.33 -5.05 -21.65
C ASP A 210 0.98 -4.89 -22.43
N MET A 211 2.01 -4.38 -21.74
CA MET A 211 3.39 -4.43 -22.25
C MET A 211 3.87 -5.87 -22.11
N GLY A 212 3.29 -6.76 -22.93
CA GLY A 212 3.93 -8.01 -23.27
C GLY A 212 5.29 -7.67 -23.85
N SER A 213 6.34 -8.12 -23.16
CA SER A 213 7.70 -8.31 -23.65
C SER A 213 8.08 -7.42 -24.84
N LEU A 214 8.77 -6.30 -24.58
CA LEU A 214 9.67 -5.75 -25.59
C LEU A 214 10.82 -6.75 -25.78
N THR A 215 10.55 -7.84 -26.49
CA THR A 215 11.59 -8.69 -27.04
C THR A 215 12.29 -7.85 -28.10
N MET A 216 13.51 -7.42 -27.83
CA MET A 216 14.39 -6.90 -28.88
C MET A 216 14.55 -8.01 -29.92
N VAL A 217 13.83 -7.90 -31.04
CA VAL A 217 14.12 -8.69 -32.22
C VAL A 217 15.35 -8.06 -32.86
N ALA A 218 16.52 -8.60 -32.52
CA ALA A 218 17.72 -8.36 -33.30
C ALA A 218 17.53 -9.03 -34.67
N SER A 219 17.06 -8.26 -35.65
CA SER A 219 17.12 -8.66 -37.05
C SER A 219 18.55 -8.44 -37.52
N ALA A 220 19.33 -9.51 -37.61
CA ALA A 220 20.58 -9.52 -38.35
C ALA A 220 20.37 -10.38 -39.61
N THR A 221 19.94 -9.73 -40.69
CA THR A 221 20.15 -10.25 -42.05
C THR A 221 21.05 -9.26 -42.76
N CYS A 222 22.29 -9.66 -43.02
CA CYS A 222 23.09 -9.40 -44.22
C CYS A 222 24.58 -9.66 -43.92
N CYS A 223 25.09 -10.77 -44.48
CA CYS A 223 26.33 -10.87 -45.26
C CYS A 223 26.27 -12.21 -46.01
#